data_AF-A0A1M5JIN6-F1
#
_entry.id   AF-A0A1M5JIN6-F1
#
_cell.length_a   1.000
_cell.length_b   1.000
_cell.length_c   1.000
_cell.angle_alpha   90.00
_cell.angle_beta   90.00
_cell.angle_gamma   90.00
#
_symmetry.space_group_name_H-M   'P 1'
#
loop_
_entity.id
_entity.type
_entity.pdbx_description
1 polymer ?
#
loop_
_entity_poly.entity_id
_entity_poly.type
_entity_poly.pdbx_seq_one_letter_code
_entity_poly.pdbx_strand_id
1 'polypeptide(L)' 'MENVRHYRAMGSLCRQFAAFDPVHSWKYLIEAQKWEHLAEAEIASHFKECNTTESKAPELRSAA' A
#
# COMPACT_ATOMS: atom_id res chain seq x y z
N MET A 1 -3.97 3.37 7.00
CA MET A 1 -3.71 3.81 5.60
C MET A 1 -2.62 4.88 5.44
N GLU A 2 -1.99 5.38 6.52
CA GLU A 2 -0.90 6.37 6.41
C GLU A 2 0.32 5.81 5.67
N ASN A 3 0.71 4.56 5.97
CA ASN A 3 1.76 3.82 5.25
C ASN A 3 1.51 3.78 3.74
N VAL A 4 0.28 3.48 3.31
CA VAL A 4 -0.10 3.46 1.88
C VAL A 4 0.14 4.81 1.22
N ARG A 5 -0.21 5.92 1.88
CA ARG A 5 0.03 7.28 1.37
C ARG A 5 1.52 7.57 1.24
N HIS A 6 2.29 7.20 2.26
CA HIS A 6 3.73 7.37 2.26
C HIS A 6 4.40 6.58 1.12
N TYR A 7 4.08 5.29 0.97
CA TYR A 7 4.64 4.45 -0.10
C TYR A 7 4.29 4.98 -1.49
N ARG A 8 3.05 5.41 -1.72
CA ARG A 8 2.66 6.01 -3.01
C ARG A 8 3.38 7.33 -3.30
N ALA A 9 3.64 8.14 -2.27
CA ALA A 9 4.43 9.36 -2.41
C ALA A 9 5.87 9.04 -2.80
N MET A 10 6.50 8.07 -2.13
CA MET A 10 7.86 7.62 -2.46
C MET A 10 7.96 7.07 -3.89
N GLY A 11 7.01 6.23 -4.31
CA GLY A 11 6.96 5.72 -5.69
C GLY A 11 6.81 6.85 -6.73
N SER A 12 6.06 7.89 -6.41
CA SER A 12 5.89 9.06 -7.29
C SER A 12 7.17 9.91 -7.36
N LEU A 13 7.87 10.09 -6.24
CA LEU A 13 9.16 10.77 -6.20
C LEU A 13 10.22 10.02 -7.03
N CYS A 14 10.28 8.70 -6.91
CA CYS A 14 11.16 7.87 -7.74
C CYS A 14 10.88 8.07 -9.25
N ARG A 15 9.60 8.10 -9.66
CA ARG A 15 9.25 8.39 -11.07
C ARG A 15 9.67 9.80 -11.51
N GLN A 16 9.60 10.79 -10.63
CA GLN A 16 10.11 12.13 -10.92
C GLN A 16 11.63 12.10 -11.12
N PHE A 17 12.38 11.43 -10.23
CA PHE A 17 13.84 11.28 -10.42
C PHE A 17 14.20 10.54 -11.71
N ALA A 18 13.43 9.53 -12.10
CA ALA A 18 13.63 8.84 -13.37
C ALA A 18 13.49 9.77 -14.59
N ALA A 19 12.61 10.79 -14.50
CA ALA A 19 12.45 11.79 -15.55
C ALA A 19 13.61 12.82 -15.56
N PHE A 20 14.16 13.16 -14.39
CA PHE A 20 15.28 14.10 -14.26
C PHE A 20 16.65 13.49 -14.58
N ASP A 21 16.83 12.19 -14.35
CA ASP A 21 18.05 11.45 -14.70
C ASP A 21 17.73 10.25 -15.63
N PRO A 22 17.61 10.50 -16.95
CA PRO A 22 17.27 9.45 -17.91
C PRO A 22 18.31 8.31 -17.97
N VAL A 23 19.59 8.61 -17.71
CA VAL A 23 20.68 7.62 -17.78
C VAL A 23 20.54 6.57 -16.68
N HIS A 24 20.13 7.00 -15.48
CA HIS A 24 19.90 6.11 -14.34
C HIS A 24 18.41 5.83 -14.07
N SER A 25 17.53 6.24 -14.98
CA SER A 25 16.07 6.12 -14.85
C SER A 25 15.61 4.73 -14.42
N TRP A 26 16.23 3.68 -14.97
CA TRP A 26 15.90 2.30 -14.65
C TRP A 26 16.02 1.98 -13.16
N LYS A 27 17.02 2.52 -12.45
CA LYS A 27 17.19 2.30 -11.00
C LYS A 27 16.03 2.89 -10.22
N TYR A 28 15.65 4.12 -10.58
CA TYR A 28 14.53 4.81 -9.95
C TYR A 28 13.19 4.15 -10.26
N LEU A 29 13.01 3.62 -11.47
CA LEU A 29 11.79 2.88 -11.83
C LEU A 29 11.65 1.56 -11.06
N ILE A 30 12.75 0.83 -10.83
CA ILE A 30 12.75 -0.37 -9.97
C ILE A 30 12.36 -0.01 -8.54
N GLU A 31 12.94 1.06 -7.99
CA GLU A 31 12.59 1.50 -6.63
C GLU A 31 11.12 1.96 -6.56
N ALA A 32 10.61 2.63 -7.61
CA ALA A 32 9.21 3.00 -7.69
C ALA A 32 8.28 1.78 -7.66
N GLN A 33 8.62 0.70 -8.38
CA GLN A 33 7.85 -0.54 -8.39
C GLN A 33 7.83 -1.20 -7.00
N LYS A 34 8.97 -1.21 -6.30
CA LYS A 34 9.04 -1.72 -4.93
C LYS A 34 8.11 -0.97 -3.98
N TRP A 35 8.05 0.36 -4.07
CA TRP A 35 7.12 1.15 -3.26
C TRP A 35 5.65 0.87 -3.58
N GLU A 36 5.31 0.63 -4.86
CA GLU A 36 3.95 0.25 -5.25
C GLU A 36 3.55 -1.09 -4.63
N HIS A 37 4.43 -2.09 -4.69
CA HIS A 37 4.16 -3.40 -4.07
C HIS A 37 4.01 -3.33 -2.55
N LEU A 38 4.76 -2.46 -1.87
CA LEU A 38 4.57 -2.22 -0.43
C LEU A 38 3.21 -1.57 -0.14
N ALA A 39 2.76 -0.64 -0.98
CA ALA A 39 1.44 -0.04 -0.85
C ALA A 39 0.32 -1.07 -1.07
N GLU A 40 0.42 -1.91 -2.09
CA GLU A 40 -0.52 -3.00 -2.37
C GLU A 40 -0.58 -4.02 -1.23
N ALA A 41 0.59 -4.42 -0.69
CA ALA A 41 0.67 -5.36 0.42
C ALA A 41 0.03 -4.80 1.70
N GLU A 42 0.27 -3.54 2.03
CA GLU A 42 -0.35 -2.85 3.17
C GLU A 42 -1.89 -2.78 3.01
N ILE A 43 -2.37 -2.44 1.82
CA ILE A 43 -3.80 -2.43 1.50
C ILE A 43 -4.40 -3.83 1.71
N ALA A 44 -3.76 -4.87 1.18
CA ALA A 44 -4.22 -6.25 1.29
C ALA A 44 -4.23 -6.72 2.76
N SER A 45 -3.21 -6.38 3.55
CA SER A 45 -3.17 -6.69 4.99
C SER A 45 -4.32 -6.04 5.73
N HIS A 46 -4.54 -4.74 5.50
CA HIS A 46 -5.63 -4.00 6.14
C HIS A 46 -7.00 -4.60 5.79
N PHE A 47 -7.25 -4.95 4.52
CA PHE A 47 -8.49 -5.62 4.13
C PHE A 47 -8.65 -6.99 4.81
N LYS A 48 -7.58 -7.78 4.89
CA LYS A 48 -7.61 -9.07 5.58
C LYS A 48 -7.96 -8.89 7.07
N GLU A 49 -7.34 -7.92 7.73
CA GLU A 49 -7.62 -7.59 9.13
C GLU A 49 -9.10 -7.22 9.32
N CYS A 50 -9.63 -6.27 8.55
CA CYS A 50 -11.04 -5.88 8.60
C CYS A 50 -12.00 -7.06 8.39
N ASN A 51 -11.74 -7.91 7.39
CA ASN A 51 -12.61 -9.06 7.10
C ASN A 51 -12.55 -10.13 8.20
N THR A 52 -11.40 -10.28 8.88
CA THR A 52 -11.28 -11.20 10.02
C THR A 52 -11.89 -10.67 11.31
N THR A 53 -11.98 -9.36 11.50
CA THR A 53 -12.62 -8.75 12.68
C THR A 53 -14.14 -8.69 12.53
N GLU A 54 -14.68 -8.49 11.32
CA GLU A 54 -16.12 -8.59 11.04
C GLU A 54 -16.68 -10.01 11.26
N SER A 55 -15.90 -11.05 10.96
CA SER A 55 -16.30 -12.44 11.24
C SER A 55 -16.31 -12.79 12.73
N LYS A 56 -15.76 -11.95 13.61
CA LYS A 56 -15.81 -12.10 15.09
C LYS A 56 -16.87 -11.21 15.74
N ALA A 57 -17.84 -10.70 15.00
CA ALA A 57 -19.03 -10.13 15.62
C ALA A 57 -19.71 -11.22 16.47
N PRO A 58 -19.86 -11.03 17.81
CA PRO A 58 -20.51 -12.01 18.64
C PRO A 58 -21.98 -12.11 18.24
N GLU A 59 -22.48 -13.33 18.13
CA GLU A 59 -23.89 -13.71 18.02
C GLU A 59 -24.73 -13.25 19.23
N LEU A 60 -24.75 -11.95 19.55
CA LEU A 60 -25.46 -11.38 20.71
C LEU A 60 -26.29 -10.17 20.29
N ARG A 61 -27.11 -10.31 19.24
CA ARG A 61 -28.19 -9.36 18.92
C ARG A 61 -29.49 -10.03 18.46
N SER A 62 -29.85 -11.17 19.05
CA SER A 62 -31.20 -11.74 18.87
C SER A 62 -31.76 -12.40 20.13
N ALA A 63 -31.74 -11.65 21.25
CA ALA A 63 -32.58 -11.96 22.39
C ALA A 63 -32.97 -10.66 23.12
N ALA A 64 -33.98 -9.96 22.59
CA ALA A 64 -34.82 -9.01 23.31
C ALA A 64 -36.13 -8.83 22.53
#